data_AF-A0A7Y5T8K3-F1
#
_entry.id   AF-A0A7Y5T8K3-F1
#
_cell.length_a   1.000
_cell.length_b   1.000
_cell.length_c   1.000
_cell.angle_alpha   90.00
_cell.angle_beta   90.00
_cell.angle_gamma   90.00
#
_symmetry.space_group_name_H-M   'P 1'
#
loop_
_entity.id
_entity.type
_entity.pdbx_description
1 polymer ?
#
loop_
_entity_poly.entity_id
_entity_poly.type
_entity_poly.pdbx_seq_one_letter_code
_entity_poly.pdbx_strand_id
1 'polypeptide(L)' 'MDREKEAAEVAAVQGRLVERFPQLGPEVVEAAVRLAHSELTGDIRDFVPVLVEHAARDRLSAIADRDPASDPSKS' A
#
# COMPACT_ATOMS: atom_id res chain seq x y z
N MET A 1 11.09 -16.67 6.00
CA MET A 1 9.83 -16.28 6.66
C MET A 1 8.75 -17.32 6.42
N ASP A 2 7.91 -17.65 7.42
CA ASP A 2 6.68 -18.42 7.21
C ASP A 2 5.59 -17.52 6.60
N ARG A 3 4.76 -18.06 5.70
CA ARG A 3 3.70 -17.29 5.01
C ARG A 3 2.68 -16.66 5.95
N GLU A 4 2.38 -17.29 7.08
CA GLU A 4 1.47 -16.74 8.09
C GLU A 4 2.07 -15.50 8.77
N LYS A 5 3.37 -15.55 9.06
CA LYS A 5 4.11 -14.41 9.63
C LYS A 5 4.18 -13.27 8.62
N GLU A 6 4.44 -13.57 7.35
CA GLU A 6 4.41 -12.59 6.27
C GLU A 6 3.04 -11.91 6.17
N ALA A 7 1.95 -12.68 6.16
CA ALA A 7 0.60 -12.13 6.11
C ALA A 7 0.29 -11.21 7.31
N ALA A 8 0.71 -11.60 8.52
CA ALA A 8 0.54 -10.78 9.72
C ALA A 8 1.34 -9.47 9.63
N GLU A 9 2.58 -9.52 9.13
CA GLU A 9 3.41 -8.31 8.96
C GLU A 9 2.87 -7.40 7.86
N VAL A 10 2.35 -7.95 6.75
CA VAL A 10 1.68 -7.17 5.70
C VAL A 10 0.39 -6.52 6.22
N ALA A 11 -0.39 -7.21 7.06
CA ALA A 11 -1.56 -6.61 7.71
C ALA A 11 -1.17 -5.46 8.66
N ALA A 12 -0.06 -5.61 9.40
CA ALA A 12 0.46 -4.54 10.24
C ALA A 12 0.95 -3.32 9.42
N VAL A 13 1.55 -3.56 8.25
CA VAL A 13 1.90 -2.51 7.28
C VAL A 13 0.65 -1.76 6.82
N GLN A 14 -0.42 -2.47 6.47
CA GLN A 14 -1.68 -1.87 6.05
C GLN A 14 -2.23 -0.93 7.13
N GLY A 15 -2.24 -1.36 8.40
CA GLY A 15 -2.67 -0.53 9.53
C GLY A 15 -1.90 0.79 9.63
N ARG A 16 -0.56 0.73 9.54
CA ARG A 16 0.30 1.94 9.55
C ARG A 16 -0.01 2.86 8.36
N LEU A 17 -0.26 2.31 7.18
CA LEU A 17 -0.56 3.11 5.99
C LEU A 17 -1.94 3.76 6.06
N VAL A 18 -2.94 3.13 6.69
CA VAL A 18 -4.25 3.75 6.94
C VAL A 18 -4.10 4.95 7.87
N GLU A 19 -3.32 4.83 8.94
CA GLU A 19 -3.02 5.96 9.85
C GLU A 19 -2.22 7.08 9.16
N ARG A 20 -1.36 6.71 8.20
CA ARG A 20 -0.51 7.64 7.43
C ARG A 20 -1.29 8.43 6.37
N PHE A 21 -2.28 7.79 5.74
CA PHE A 21 -3.06 8.34 4.63
C PHE A 21 -4.58 8.34 4.93
N PRO A 22 -5.03 8.97 6.03
CA PRO A 22 -6.44 8.94 6.42
C PRO A 22 -7.37 9.53 5.36
N GLN A 23 -6.87 10.41 4.48
CA GLN A 23 -7.63 11.06 3.42
C GLN A 23 -7.99 10.15 2.23
N LEU A 24 -7.29 9.02 2.03
CA LEU A 24 -7.50 8.13 0.88
C LEU A 24 -8.54 7.02 1.16
N GLY A 25 -8.85 6.79 2.43
CA GLY A 25 -9.74 5.71 2.85
C GLY A 25 -9.08 4.32 2.84
N PRO A 26 -9.58 3.38 3.66
CA PRO A 26 -8.96 2.08 3.89
C PRO A 26 -8.94 1.17 2.66
N GLU A 27 -9.93 1.28 1.76
CA GLU A 27 -10.01 0.45 0.54
C GLU A 27 -8.90 0.78 -0.46
N VAL A 28 -8.56 2.06 -0.62
CA VAL A 28 -7.46 2.51 -1.49
C VAL A 28 -6.12 2.03 -0.95
N VAL A 29 -5.94 2.11 0.37
CA VAL A 29 -4.74 1.59 1.06
C VAL A 29 -4.62 0.08 0.88
N GLU A 30 -5.71 -0.68 1.08
CA GLU A 30 -5.74 -2.12 0.86
C GLU A 30 -5.34 -2.49 -0.57
N ALA A 31 -5.93 -1.80 -1.56
CA ALA A 31 -5.65 -2.05 -2.96
C ALA A 31 -4.17 -1.79 -3.30
N ALA A 32 -3.57 -0.72 -2.77
CA ALA A 32 -2.17 -0.40 -2.97
C ALA A 32 -1.24 -1.45 -2.34
N VAL A 33 -1.54 -1.91 -1.12
CA VAL A 33 -0.78 -2.95 -0.41
C VAL A 33 -0.86 -4.28 -1.16
N ARG A 34 -2.07 -4.69 -1.58
CA ARG A 34 -2.28 -5.93 -2.34
C ARG A 34 -1.53 -5.91 -3.67
N LEU A 35 -1.56 -4.80 -4.40
CA LEU A 35 -0.84 -4.65 -5.65
C LEU A 35 0.68 -4.76 -5.42
N ALA A 36 1.22 -4.02 -4.45
CA ALA A 36 2.64 -4.07 -4.10
C ALA A 36 3.09 -5.48 -3.69
N HIS A 37 2.27 -6.22 -2.94
CA HIS A 37 2.56 -7.61 -2.56
C HIS A 37 2.54 -8.55 -3.77
N SER A 38 1.58 -8.40 -4.68
CA SER A 38 1.45 -9.25 -5.87
C SER A 38 2.60 -9.13 -6.87
N GLU A 39 3.27 -7.97 -6.89
CA GLU A 39 4.42 -7.71 -7.77
C GLU A 39 5.72 -8.35 -7.26
N LEU A 40 5.75 -8.77 -5.98
CA LEU A 40 6.94 -9.39 -5.38
C LEU A 40 7.01 -10.89 -5.67
N THR A 41 7.63 -11.21 -6.80
CA THR A 41 7.94 -12.59 -7.21
C THR A 41 9.40 -12.92 -6.85
N GLY A 42 9.65 -13.47 -5.67
CA GLY A 42 11.00 -13.90 -5.27
C GLY A 42 11.00 -14.87 -4.08
N ASP A 43 12.05 -15.67 -3.95
CA ASP A 43 12.14 -16.73 -2.93
C ASP A 43 12.54 -16.19 -1.55
N ILE A 44 13.18 -15.02 -1.48
CA ILE A 44 13.59 -14.39 -0.22
C ILE A 44 12.44 -13.54 0.32
N ARG A 45 11.64 -14.14 1.21
CA ARG A 45 10.42 -13.54 1.78
C ARG A 45 10.67 -12.62 2.98
N ASP A 46 11.86 -12.61 3.56
CA ASP A 46 12.16 -11.83 4.78
C ASP A 46 12.12 -10.31 4.56
N PHE A 47 12.24 -9.85 3.30
CA PHE A 47 12.17 -8.42 2.95
C PHE A 47 10.81 -8.02 2.37
N VAL A 48 9.91 -8.97 2.12
CA VAL A 48 8.61 -8.70 1.50
C VAL A 48 7.83 -7.62 2.25
N PRO A 49 7.70 -7.64 3.60
CA PRO A 49 6.92 -6.62 4.31
C PRO A 49 7.45 -5.20 4.09
N VAL A 50 8.77 -5.02 4.13
CA VAL A 50 9.42 -3.70 3.93
C VAL A 50 9.26 -3.21 2.50
N LEU A 51 9.42 -4.11 1.52
CA LEU A 51 9.25 -3.78 0.11
C LEU A 51 7.79 -3.43 -0.22
N VAL A 52 6.83 -4.17 0.35
CA VAL A 52 5.40 -3.86 0.25
C VAL A 52 5.10 -2.48 0.83
N GLU A 53 5.60 -2.19 2.04
CA GLU A 53 5.37 -0.89 2.69
C GLU A 53 5.90 0.26 1.86
N HIS A 54 7.13 0.14 1.34
CA HIS A 54 7.74 1.16 0.50
C HIS A 54 6.95 1.39 -0.79
N ALA A 55 6.67 0.31 -1.53
CA ALA A 55 6.01 0.41 -2.82
C ALA A 55 4.53 0.83 -2.70
N ALA A 56 3.84 0.45 -1.62
CA ALA A 56 2.48 0.93 -1.34
C ALA A 56 2.49 2.41 -0.94
N ARG A 57 3.44 2.84 -0.10
CA ARG A 57 3.60 4.24 0.30
C ARG A 57 3.82 5.15 -0.90
N ASP A 58 4.69 4.79 -1.82
CA ASP A 58 4.99 5.62 -3.00
C ASP A 58 3.75 5.80 -3.88
N ARG A 59 2.95 4.74 -4.05
CA ARG A 59 1.65 4.81 -4.78
C ARG A 59 0.65 5.70 -4.06
N LEU A 60 0.49 5.54 -2.75
CA LEU A 60 -0.46 6.32 -1.97
C LEU A 60 -0.08 7.80 -1.93
N SER A 61 1.22 8.12 -1.82
CA SER A 61 1.72 9.49 -1.99
C SER A 61 1.36 10.04 -3.36
N ALA A 62 1.62 9.30 -4.44
CA ALA A 62 1.25 9.75 -5.78
C ALA A 62 -0.25 9.96 -5.96
N ILE A 63 -1.12 9.18 -5.30
CA ILE A 63 -2.58 9.37 -5.33
C ILE A 63 -3.00 10.58 -4.49
N ALA A 64 -2.46 10.74 -3.29
CA ALA A 64 -2.75 11.85 -2.40
C ALA A 64 -2.32 13.20 -2.99
N ASP A 65 -1.16 13.23 -3.66
CA ASP A 65 -0.65 14.42 -4.35
C ASP A 65 -1.49 14.78 -5.59
N ARG A 66 -2.21 13.82 -6.15
CA ARG A 66 -3.01 13.99 -7.37
C ARG A 66 -4.44 14.45 -7.13
N ASP A 67 -4.82 14.74 -5.88
CA ASP A 67 -6.19 15.06 -5.42
C ASP A 67 -7.25 15.15 -6.55
N PRO A 68 -8.08 14.11 -6.75
CA PRO A 68 -9.09 14.10 -7.82
C PRO A 68 -10.15 15.21 -7.65
N ALA A 69 -10.19 15.93 -6.52
CA ALA A 69 -11.02 17.13 -6.37
C ALA A 69 -10.49 18.35 -7.15
N SER A 70 -9.27 18.28 -7.71
CA SER A 70 -8.66 19.35 -8.51
C SER A 70 -8.70 19.13 -10.03
N ASP A 71 -9.50 18.17 -10.53
CA ASP A 71 -9.74 18.04 -11.97
C ASP A 71 -11.04 18.77 -12.37
N PRO A 72 -10.98 20.03 -12.88
CA PRO A 72 -12.16 20.77 -13.33
C PRO A 72 -12.75 20.22 -14.65
N SER A 73 -12.23 19.11 -15.19
CA SER A 73 -12.68 18.57 -16.47
C SER A 73 -13.93 17.68 -16.37
N LYS A 74 -15.00 18.19 -15.75
CA LYS A 74 -16.39 17.80 -16.08
C LYS A 74 -17.27 19.06 -16.00
N SER A 75 -17.22 19.87 -17.06
CA SER A 75 -18.27 20.85 -17.39
C SER A 75 -19.32 20.21 -18.27
#